data_AF-A0A8T3N887-F1
#
_entry.id   AF-A0A8T3N887-F1
#
_cell.length_a   1.000
_cell.length_b   1.000
_cell.length_c   1.000
_cell.angle_alpha   90.00
_cell.angle_beta   90.00
_cell.angle_gamma   90.00
#
_symmetry.space_group_name_H-M   'P 1'
#
loop_
_entity.id
_entity.type
_entity.pdbx_description
1 polymer ?
#
loop_
_entity_poly.entity_id
_entity_poly.type
_entity_poly.pdbx_seq_one_letter_code
_entity_poly.pdbx_strand_id
1 'polypeptide(L)'
;MQATLGRGAYRVLEATNGAAGLELARRERPDLVILDVGMPDLDGYTVCRALKGDPETAGMAVVMLTARAQEGDRQRGVEAGADAYITKPFSPRALLETVERMLGS
;
A
#
# COMPACT_ATOMS: atom_id res chain seq x y z
N MET A 1 8.12 8.33 3.31
CA MET A 1 7.79 7.14 4.11
C MET A 1 8.60 7.08 5.40
N GLN A 2 9.93 6.95 5.33
CA GLN A 2 10.80 6.86 6.51
C GLN A 2 10.67 8.00 7.53
N ALA A 3 10.55 9.26 7.10
CA ALA A 3 10.43 10.39 8.03
C ALA A 3 9.10 10.38 8.84
N THR A 4 8.07 9.72 8.32
CA THR A 4 6.73 9.64 8.94
C THR A 4 6.58 8.37 9.77
N LEU A 5 7.03 7.21 9.25
CA LEU A 5 6.83 5.89 9.88
C LEU A 5 8.07 5.36 10.61
N GLY A 6 9.26 5.92 10.36
CA GLY A 6 10.54 5.44 10.88
C GLY A 6 10.90 5.93 12.29
N ARG A 7 9.99 6.60 13.01
CA ARG A 7 10.25 7.10 14.37
C ARG A 7 10.08 6.07 15.51
N GLY A 8 9.97 4.78 15.19
CA GLY A 8 10.31 3.71 16.14
C GLY A 8 9.29 2.59 16.35
N ALA A 9 8.04 2.73 15.91
CA ALA A 9 7.02 1.69 16.08
C ALA A 9 6.97 0.67 14.93
N TYR A 10 7.53 1.01 13.75
CA TYR A 10 7.40 0.20 12.55
C TYR A 10 8.75 -0.08 11.90
N ARG A 11 8.95 -1.32 11.45
CA ARG A 11 10.02 -1.66 10.51
C ARG A 11 9.55 -1.30 9.11
N VAL A 12 10.16 -0.28 8.52
CA VAL A 12 9.82 0.18 7.17
C VAL A 12 10.74 -0.49 6.15
N LEU A 13 10.14 -1.14 5.16
CA LEU A 13 10.82 -1.70 4.00
C LEU A 13 10.43 -0.88 2.77
N GLU A 14 11.39 -0.56 1.91
CA GLU A 14 11.15 0.24 0.71
C GLU A 14 11.47 -0.55 -0.56
N ALA A 15 10.64 -0.38 -1.58
CA ALA A 15 10.84 -0.91 -2.92
C ALA A 15 10.67 0.22 -3.94
N THR A 16 11.46 0.17 -5.01
CA THR A 16 11.52 1.25 -6.02
C THR A 16 10.51 1.07 -7.15
N ASN A 17 9.90 -0.11 -7.29
CA ASN A 17 8.88 -0.39 -8.29
C ASN A 17 7.99 -1.58 -7.85
N GLY A 18 6.93 -1.84 -8.62
CA GLY A 18 5.97 -2.89 -8.29
C GLY A 18 6.54 -4.30 -8.28
N ALA A 19 7.49 -4.64 -9.16
CA ALA A 19 8.10 -5.97 -9.19
C ALA A 19 8.95 -6.22 -7.93
N ALA A 20 9.84 -5.28 -7.60
CA ALA A 20 10.63 -5.34 -6.37
C ALA A 20 9.73 -5.34 -5.12
N GLY A 21 8.61 -4.61 -5.15
CA GLY A 21 7.62 -4.61 -4.08
C GLY A 21 6.96 -5.97 -3.85
N LEU A 22 6.59 -6.66 -4.94
CA LEU A 22 6.02 -8.01 -4.86
C LEU A 22 7.02 -9.03 -4.31
N GLU A 23 8.26 -9.02 -4.79
CA GLU A 23 9.31 -9.91 -4.27
C GLU A 23 9.59 -9.65 -2.79
N LEU A 24 9.66 -8.37 -2.40
CA LEU A 24 9.89 -7.96 -1.02
C LEU A 24 8.75 -8.37 -0.10
N ALA A 25 7.49 -8.20 -0.54
CA ALA A 25 6.31 -8.61 0.21
C ALA A 25 6.29 -10.12 0.43
N ARG A 26 6.61 -10.92 -0.59
CA ARG A 26 6.70 -12.38 -0.48
C ARG A 26 7.79 -12.83 0.49
N ARG A 27 8.95 -12.19 0.43
CA ARG A 27 10.12 -12.57 1.24
C ARG A 27 10.00 -12.16 2.70
N GLU A 28 9.62 -10.91 2.96
CA GLU A 28 9.65 -10.32 4.31
C GLU A 28 8.31 -10.44 5.03
N ARG A 29 7.23 -10.73 4.30
CA ARG A 29 5.86 -10.90 4.79
C ARG A 29 5.43 -9.78 5.75
N PRO A 30 5.43 -8.51 5.31
CA PRO A 30 5.03 -7.40 6.16
C PRO A 30 3.53 -7.46 6.49
N ASP A 31 3.13 -6.89 7.62
CA ASP A 31 1.72 -6.81 8.01
C ASP A 31 0.90 -5.87 7.10
N LEU A 32 1.56 -4.86 6.53
CA LEU A 32 0.93 -3.83 5.71
C LEU A 32 1.85 -3.38 4.57
N VAL A 33 1.26 -3.20 3.39
CA VAL A 33 1.89 -2.65 2.19
C VAL A 33 1.26 -1.30 1.86
N ILE A 34 2.11 -0.30 1.63
CA ILE A 34 1.69 1.01 1.14
C ILE A 34 2.14 1.14 -0.30
N LEU A 35 1.18 1.32 -1.20
CA LEU A 35 1.40 1.12 -2.63
C LEU A 35 1.04 2.36 -3.42
N ASP A 36 1.99 2.92 -4.17
CA ASP A 36 1.74 4.05 -5.05
C ASP A 36 1.11 3.58 -6.38
N VAL A 37 -0.05 4.11 -6.74
CA VAL A 37 -0.70 3.84 -8.03
C VAL A 37 0.03 4.51 -9.19
N GLY A 38 0.72 5.64 -8.93
CA GLY A 38 1.37 6.45 -9.96
C GLY A 38 2.72 5.94 -10.45
N MET A 39 3.10 4.69 -10.20
CA MET A 39 4.38 4.14 -10.63
C MET A 39 4.47 3.97 -12.15
N PRO A 40 5.61 4.26 -12.79
CA PRO A 40 5.75 4.28 -14.25
C PRO A 40 5.73 2.88 -14.89
N ASP A 41 6.20 1.84 -14.18
CA ASP A 41 6.46 0.53 -14.79
C ASP A 41 5.29 -0.46 -14.61
N LEU A 42 4.77 -0.57 -13.39
CA LEU A 42 3.69 -1.50 -13.06
C LEU A 42 2.58 -0.77 -12.31
N ASP A 43 1.39 -0.80 -12.90
CA ASP A 43 0.19 -0.19 -12.34
C ASP A 43 -0.07 -0.71 -10.92
N GLY A 44 -0.20 0.18 -9.93
CA GLY A 44 -0.41 -0.19 -8.54
C GLY A 44 -1.65 -1.07 -8.34
N TYR A 45 -2.68 -0.93 -9.18
CA TYR A 45 -3.83 -1.83 -9.15
C TYR A 45 -3.45 -3.29 -9.47
N THR A 46 -2.50 -3.51 -10.38
CA THR A 46 -2.01 -4.85 -10.75
C THR A 46 -1.18 -5.46 -9.63
N VAL A 47 -0.33 -4.66 -8.97
CA VAL A 47 0.42 -5.11 -7.80
C VAL A 47 -0.53 -5.49 -6.66
N CYS A 48 -1.55 -4.68 -6.40
CA CYS A 48 -2.56 -4.98 -5.39
C CYS A 48 -3.28 -6.31 -5.68
N ARG A 49 -3.73 -6.53 -6.92
CA ARG A 49 -4.33 -7.80 -7.33
C ARG A 49 -3.40 -8.99 -7.15
N ALA A 50 -2.11 -8.83 -7.49
CA ALA A 50 -1.13 -9.90 -7.34
C ALA A 50 -0.89 -10.25 -5.86
N LEU A 51 -0.85 -9.26 -4.97
CA LEU A 51 -0.74 -9.48 -3.53
C LEU A 51 -2.00 -10.17 -2.96
N LYS A 52 -3.18 -9.70 -3.35
CA LYS A 52 -4.46 -10.23 -2.85
C LYS A 52 -4.85 -11.58 -3.47
N GLY A 53 -4.34 -11.89 -4.65
CA GLY A 53 -4.56 -13.17 -5.34
C GLY A 53 -3.63 -14.30 -4.89
N ASP A 54 -2.58 -14.01 -4.13
CA ASP A 54 -1.65 -15.02 -3.63
C ASP A 54 -1.97 -15.39 -2.17
N PRO A 55 -2.22 -16.67 -1.84
CA PRO A 55 -2.52 -17.10 -0.48
C PRO A 55 -1.47 -16.70 0.58
N GLU A 56 -0.20 -16.58 0.21
CA GLU A 56 0.87 -16.19 1.13
C GLU A 56 0.88 -14.70 1.45
N THR A 57 0.30 -13.87 0.58
CA THR A 57 0.28 -12.39 0.75
C THR A 57 -1.12 -11.79 0.88
N ALA A 58 -2.18 -12.57 0.66
CA ALA A 58 -3.55 -12.07 0.65
C ALA A 58 -4.02 -11.51 2.00
N GLY A 59 -3.45 -11.99 3.10
CA GLY A 59 -3.74 -11.51 4.46
C GLY A 59 -3.14 -10.13 4.78
N MET A 60 -2.21 -9.62 3.98
CA MET A 60 -1.56 -8.33 4.22
C MET A 60 -2.54 -7.19 3.97
N ALA A 61 -2.51 -6.17 4.82
CA ALA A 61 -3.25 -4.94 4.54
C ALA A 61 -2.61 -4.17 3.38
N VAL A 62 -3.38 -3.70 2.41
CA VAL A 62 -2.91 -2.92 1.26
C VAL A 62 -3.56 -1.55 1.29
N VAL A 63 -2.75 -0.52 1.51
CA VAL A 63 -3.15 0.89 1.47
C VAL A 63 -2.63 1.51 0.18
N MET A 64 -3.54 1.94 -0.69
CA MET A 64 -3.14 2.60 -1.93
C MET A 64 -2.99 4.11 -1.75
N LEU A 65 -1.85 4.62 -2.22
CA LEU A 65 -1.53 6.03 -2.33
C LEU A 65 -1.61 6.45 -3.80
N THR A 66 -2.21 7.60 -4.08
CA THR A 66 -2.46 7.98 -5.48
C THR A 66 -2.68 9.47 -5.62
N ALA A 67 -2.26 10.05 -6.74
CA ALA A 67 -2.66 11.41 -7.12
C ALA A 67 -4.05 11.47 -7.78
N ARG A 68 -4.62 10.30 -8.11
CA ARG A 68 -5.91 10.19 -8.78
C ARG A 68 -7.03 10.12 -7.73
N ALA A 69 -7.91 11.10 -7.73
CA ALA A 69 -8.97 11.23 -6.72
C ALA A 69 -10.38 11.09 -7.31
N GLN A 70 -10.51 10.62 -8.56
CA GLN A 70 -11.81 10.44 -9.19
C GLN A 70 -12.49 9.17 -8.65
N GLU A 71 -13.82 9.18 -8.61
CA GLU A 71 -14.62 8.05 -8.11
C GLU A 71 -14.24 6.72 -8.80
N GLY A 72 -14.02 6.76 -10.11
CA GLY A 72 -13.59 5.58 -10.88
C GLY A 72 -12.23 5.02 -10.47
N ASP A 73 -11.29 5.85 -10.03
CA ASP A 73 -9.98 5.40 -9.54
C ASP A 73 -10.08 4.73 -8.16
N ARG A 74 -10.93 5.28 -7.30
CA ARG A 74 -11.22 4.66 -6.00
C ARG A 74 -11.89 3.30 -6.20
N GLN A 75 -12.88 3.22 -7.08
CA GLN A 75 -13.59 1.99 -7.41
C GLN A 75 -12.65 0.90 -7.94
N ARG A 76 -11.73 1.25 -8.85
CA ARG A 76 -10.68 0.34 -9.32
C ARG A 76 -9.78 -0.18 -8.20
N GLY A 77 -9.57 0.62 -7.16
CA GLY A 77 -8.82 0.19 -5.99
C GLY A 77 -9.54 -0.83 -5.13
N VAL A 78 -10.83 -0.63 -4.91
CA VAL A 78 -11.69 -1.60 -4.23
C VAL A 78 -11.74 -2.91 -5.01
N GLU A 79 -11.92 -2.85 -6.33
CA GLU A 79 -11.92 -4.03 -7.21
C GLU A 79 -10.58 -4.77 -7.24
N ALA A 80 -9.48 -4.05 -7.04
CA ALA A 80 -8.15 -4.65 -6.91
C ALA A 80 -7.92 -5.31 -5.54
N GLY A 81 -8.84 -5.13 -4.59
CA GLY A 81 -8.77 -5.69 -3.24
C GLY A 81 -8.07 -4.80 -2.22
N ALA A 82 -7.89 -3.50 -2.47
CA ALA A 82 -7.25 -2.61 -1.51
C ALA A 82 -8.13 -2.39 -0.26
N ASP A 83 -7.51 -2.40 0.92
CA ASP A 83 -8.21 -2.22 2.21
C ASP A 83 -8.42 -0.73 2.54
N ALA A 84 -7.54 0.12 2.03
CA ALA A 84 -7.68 1.57 2.17
C ALA A 84 -7.12 2.33 0.97
N TYR A 85 -7.59 3.56 0.83
CA TYR A 85 -7.24 4.46 -0.26
C TYR A 85 -6.97 5.86 0.30
N ILE A 86 -5.81 6.43 -0.01
CA ILE A 86 -5.40 7.77 0.40
C ILE A 86 -4.99 8.55 -0.84
N THR A 87 -5.63 9.71 -1.02
CA THR A 87 -5.32 10.63 -2.12
C THR A 87 -4.20 11.59 -1.74
N LYS A 88 -3.35 11.90 -2.70
CA LYS A 88 -2.31 12.94 -2.60
C LYS A 88 -2.92 14.30 -2.98
N PRO A 89 -2.51 15.40 -2.31
CA PRO A 89 -1.59 15.43 -1.18
C PRO A 89 -2.27 14.91 0.11
N PHE A 90 -1.52 14.19 0.93
CA PHE A 90 -1.98 13.72 2.25
C PHE A 90 -1.09 14.29 3.36
N SER A 91 -1.65 14.44 4.55
CA SER A 91 -0.86 14.80 5.73
C SER A 91 -0.16 13.56 6.31
N PRO A 92 1.05 13.70 6.89
CA PRO A 92 1.72 12.61 7.60
C PRO A 92 0.83 11.97 8.67
N ARG A 93 0.00 12.78 9.34
CA ARG A 93 -0.96 12.33 10.35
C ARG A 93 -2.03 11.41 9.78
N ALA A 94 -2.64 11.78 8.65
CA ALA A 94 -3.69 10.96 8.02
C ALA A 94 -3.15 9.58 7.56
N LEU A 95 -1.88 9.55 7.11
CA LEU A 95 -1.21 8.29 6.79
C LEU A 95 -1.01 7.43 8.04
N LEU A 96 -0.50 8.03 9.13
CA LEU A 96 -0.29 7.33 10.40
C LEU A 96 -1.59 6.75 10.96
N GLU A 97 -2.64 7.56 11.04
CA GLU A 97 -3.97 7.11 11.53
C GLU A 97 -4.52 5.95 10.68
N THR A 98 -4.26 5.96 9.37
CA THR A 98 -4.67 4.84 8.50
C THR A 98 -3.85 3.59 8.79
N VAL A 99 -2.54 3.70 8.95
CA VAL A 99 -1.65 2.57 9.26
C VAL A 99 -2.01 1.95 10.62
N GLU A 100 -2.16 2.77 11.66
CA GLU A 100 -2.54 2.33 13.01
C GLU A 100 -3.88 1.60 13.02
N ARG A 101 -4.88 2.12 12.29
CA ARG A 101 -6.19 1.50 12.13
C ARG A 101 -6.12 0.14 11.44
N MET A 102 -5.28 0.00 10.41
CA MET A 102 -5.15 -1.25 9.66
C MET A 102 -4.37 -2.32 10.43
N LEU A 103 -3.42 -1.92 11.28
CA LEU A 103 -2.64 -2.83 12.11
C LEU A 103 -3.34 -3.23 13.43
N GLY A 104 -4.53 -2.69 13.70
CA GLY A 104 -5.37 -3.12 14.83
C GLY A 104 -4.85 -2.67 16.19
N SER A 105 -4.53 -1.37 16.33
CA SER A 105 -4.11 -0.76 17.60
C SER A 105 -5.25 -0.64 18.61
#